data_AF-A0A7W7CBU5-F1
#
_entry.id   AF-A0A7W7CBU5-F1
#
_cell.length_a   1.000
_cell.length_b   1.000
_cell.length_c   1.000
_cell.angle_alpha   90.00
_cell.angle_beta   90.00
_cell.angle_gamma   90.00
#
_symmetry.space_group_name_H-M   'P 1'
#
loop_
_entity.id
_entity.type
_entity.pdbx_description
1 polymer ?
#
loop_
_entity_poly.entity_id
_entity_poly.type
_entity_poly.pdbx_seq_one_letter_code
_entity_poly.pdbx_strand_id
1 'polypeptide(L)'
;MSTEHNAKTVASELTAHLAAALKTTVAPDHDLFASGLVSSMFAMQLVVHLEGTYGVAIVGGDLKLDNFRTVDRMTELVLRLRQAEPVSDRA
;
A
#
# COMPACT_ATOMS: atom_id res chain seq x y z
N MET A 1 -11.14 -3.02 -18.69
CA MET A 1 -10.25 -1.83 -18.74
C MET A 1 -10.20 -1.04 -17.43
N SER A 2 -11.20 -1.12 -16.54
CA SER A 2 -11.24 -0.27 -15.33
C SER A 2 -10.26 -0.66 -14.20
N THR A 3 -9.94 -1.95 -14.02
CA THR A 3 -9.07 -2.42 -12.92
C THR A 3 -7.59 -2.13 -13.16
N GLU A 4 -7.15 -2.22 -14.42
CA GLU A 4 -5.76 -1.99 -14.82
C GLU A 4 -5.35 -0.51 -14.69
N HIS A 5 -6.29 0.41 -14.96
CA HIS A 5 -6.09 1.84 -14.73
C HIS A 5 -5.94 2.16 -13.24
N ASN A 6 -6.74 1.51 -12.39
CA ASN A 6 -6.68 1.69 -10.94
C ASN A 6 -5.33 1.24 -10.35
N ALA A 7 -4.80 0.10 -10.82
CA ALA A 7 -3.50 -0.41 -10.39
C ALA A 7 -2.36 0.57 -10.67
N LYS A 8 -2.28 1.09 -11.90
CA LYS A 8 -1.25 2.07 -12.28
C LYS A 8 -1.37 3.36 -11.49
N THR A 9 -2.59 3.83 -11.22
CA THR A 9 -2.81 5.03 -10.40
C THR A 9 -2.33 4.82 -8.97
N VAL A 10 -2.74 3.74 -8.30
CA VAL A 10 -2.30 3.42 -6.93
C VAL A 10 -0.78 3.29 -6.84
N ALA A 11 -0.16 2.56 -7.77
CA ALA A 11 1.29 2.41 -7.80
C ALA A 11 2.01 3.75 -7.99
N SER A 12 1.52 4.61 -8.88
CA SER A 12 2.10 5.94 -9.13
C SER A 12 1.98 6.85 -7.91
N GLU A 13 0.82 6.87 -7.24
CA GLU A 13 0.59 7.67 -6.03
C GLU A 13 1.48 7.21 -4.88
N LEU A 14 1.55 5.90 -4.65
CA LEU A 14 2.41 5.32 -3.60
C LEU A 14 3.88 5.61 -3.87
N THR A 15 4.33 5.43 -5.11
CA THR A 15 5.72 5.74 -5.49
C THR A 15 6.03 7.21 -5.25
N ALA A 16 5.14 8.13 -5.64
CA ALA A 16 5.33 9.56 -5.41
C ALA A 16 5.36 9.92 -3.92
N HIS A 17 4.46 9.33 -3.13
CA HIS A 17 4.41 9.54 -1.68
C HIS A 17 5.67 9.02 -0.99
N LEU A 18 6.11 7.81 -1.31
CA LEU A 18 7.33 7.21 -0.78
C LEU A 18 8.56 7.99 -1.21
N ALA A 19 8.63 8.44 -2.46
CA ALA A 19 9.75 9.24 -2.93
C ALA A 19 9.86 10.59 -2.21
N ALA A 20 8.72 11.23 -1.94
CA ALA A 20 8.66 12.46 -1.17
C ALA A 20 9.05 12.23 0.31
N ALA A 21 8.55 11.15 0.92
CA ALA A 21 8.82 10.82 2.32
C ALA A 21 10.29 10.43 2.56
N LEU A 22 10.84 9.61 1.66
CA LEU A 22 12.20 9.06 1.75
C LEU A 22 13.25 9.95 1.08
N LYS A 23 12.83 11.01 0.38
CA LYS A 23 13.70 11.91 -0.40
C LYS A 23 14.60 11.16 -1.39
N THR A 24 14.11 10.05 -1.93
CA THR A 24 14.84 9.18 -2.85
C THR A 24 13.90 8.60 -3.91
N THR A 25 14.45 8.16 -5.04
CA THR A 25 13.65 7.47 -6.05
C THR A 25 13.39 6.03 -5.61
N VAL A 26 12.11 5.65 -5.56
CA VAL A 26 11.67 4.29 -5.25
C VAL A 26 11.17 3.63 -6.52
N ALA A 27 11.67 2.44 -6.85
CA ALA A 27 11.12 1.64 -7.95
C ALA A 27 9.98 0.74 -7.42
N PRO A 28 9.02 0.35 -8.27
CA PRO A 28 7.85 -0.40 -7.81
C PRO A 28 8.16 -1.78 -7.22
N ASP A 29 9.24 -2.40 -7.72
CA ASP A 29 9.80 -3.69 -7.34
C ASP A 29 10.88 -3.58 -6.25
N HIS A 30 11.19 -2.36 -5.80
CA HIS A 30 12.24 -2.12 -4.82
C HIS A 30 11.80 -2.52 -3.41
N ASP A 31 12.60 -3.36 -2.73
CA ASP A 31 12.36 -3.72 -1.34
C ASP A 31 12.79 -2.59 -0.40
N LEU A 32 11.80 -1.89 0.13
CA LEU A 32 11.93 -0.75 1.03
C LEU A 32 12.46 -1.11 2.42
N PHE A 33 12.22 -2.35 2.86
CA PHE A 33 12.67 -2.82 4.16
C PHE A 33 14.09 -3.38 4.08
N ALA A 34 14.41 -4.12 3.01
CA ALA A 34 15.76 -4.63 2.79
C ALA A 34 16.77 -3.50 2.52
N SER A 35 16.33 -2.41 1.89
CA SER A 35 17.15 -1.20 1.69
C SER A 35 17.36 -0.38 2.96
N GLY A 36 16.63 -0.67 4.05
CA GLY A 36 16.66 0.11 5.29
C GLY A 36 16.06 1.51 5.16
N LEU A 37 15.37 1.80 4.05
CA LEU A 37 14.69 3.07 3.82
C LEU A 37 13.47 3.22 4.73
N VAL A 38 12.82 2.10 5.09
CA VAL A 38 11.62 2.09 5.92
C VAL A 38 11.92 1.58 7.33
N SER A 39 11.50 2.37 8.33
CA SER A 39 11.51 1.97 9.73
C SER A 39 10.18 1.35 10.15
N SER A 40 10.16 0.62 11.27
CA SER A 40 8.92 0.05 11.83
C SER A 40 7.86 1.12 12.14
N MET A 41 8.28 2.34 12.48
CA MET A 41 7.36 3.46 12.70
C MET A 41 6.76 3.94 11.38
N PHE A 42 7.58 4.07 10.33
CA PHE A 42 7.10 4.45 9.01
C PHE A 42 6.15 3.40 8.42
N ALA A 43 6.40 2.12 8.68
CA ALA A 43 5.49 1.05 8.28
C ALA A 43 4.07 1.25 8.85
N MET A 44 3.96 1.60 10.14
CA MET A 44 2.65 1.91 10.75
C MET A 44 2.00 3.16 10.16
N GLN A 45 2.79 4.21 9.86
CA GLN A 45 2.28 5.40 9.18
C GLN A 45 1.77 5.09 7.77
N LEU A 46 2.48 4.22 7.06
CA LEU A 46 2.11 3.76 5.72
C LEU A 46 0.80 2.97 5.76
N VAL A 47 0.60 2.11 6.76
CA VAL A 47 -0.69 1.42 6.96
C VAL A 47 -1.82 2.44 7.12
N VAL A 48 -1.70 3.39 8.05
CA VAL A 48 -2.73 4.42 8.27
C VAL A 48 -2.98 5.26 7.02
N HIS A 49 -1.92 5.57 6.27
CA HIS A 49 -2.04 6.30 5.00
C HIS A 49 -2.80 5.49 3.96
N LEU A 50 -2.50 4.20 3.80
CA LEU A 50 -3.18 3.31 2.86
C LEU A 50 -4.67 3.17 3.22
N GLU A 51 -4.97 2.93 4.50
CA GLU A 51 -6.34 2.82 5.00
C GLU A 51 -7.14 4.11 4.78
N GLY A 52 -6.56 5.26 5.13
CA GLY A 52 -7.22 6.57 5.00
C GLY A 52 -7.36 7.05 3.54
N THR A 53 -6.35 6.84 2.70
CA THR A 53 -6.37 7.27 1.29
C THR A 53 -7.30 6.41 0.45
N TYR A 54 -7.32 5.09 0.69
CA TYR A 54 -8.03 4.14 -0.16
C TYR A 54 -9.31 3.57 0.46
N GLY A 55 -9.61 3.90 1.72
CA GLY A 55 -10.80 3.43 2.43
C GLY A 55 -10.78 1.92 2.67
N VAL A 56 -9.60 1.34 2.89
CA VAL A 56 -9.41 -0.10 3.14
C VAL A 56 -9.11 -0.37 4.61
N ALA A 57 -9.36 -1.59 5.07
CA ALA A 57 -8.96 -2.04 6.40
C ALA A 57 -7.83 -3.09 6.28
N ILE A 58 -6.66 -2.80 6.84
CA ILE A 58 -5.49 -3.67 6.78
C ILE A 58 -5.28 -4.32 8.14
N VAL A 59 -5.84 -5.52 8.31
CA VAL A 59 -5.85 -6.23 9.60
C VAL A 59 -5.39 -7.68 9.48
N GLY A 60 -4.96 -8.26 10.60
CA GLY A 60 -4.64 -9.68 10.70
C GLY A 60 -3.63 -10.16 9.66
N GLY A 61 -4.07 -11.01 8.73
CA GLY A 61 -3.22 -11.60 7.69
C GLY A 61 -2.71 -10.61 6.63
N ASP A 62 -3.33 -9.43 6.54
CA ASP A 62 -2.91 -8.36 5.64
C ASP A 62 -1.79 -7.50 6.22
N LEU A 63 -1.62 -7.49 7.55
CA LEU A 63 -0.54 -6.80 8.26
C LEU A 63 0.81 -7.54 8.19
N LYS A 64 1.03 -8.30 7.12
CA LYS A 64 2.29 -9.01 6.89
C LYS A 64 3.26 -8.08 6.18
N LEU A 65 4.51 -8.05 6.66
CA LEU A 65 5.59 -7.27 6.06
C LEU A 65 5.70 -7.46 4.54
N ASP A 66 5.48 -8.69 4.06
CA ASP A 66 5.51 -9.04 2.64
C ASP A 66 4.55 -8.21 1.78
N ASN A 67 3.45 -7.71 2.34
CA ASN A 67 2.51 -6.85 1.62
C ASN A 67 2.98 -5.40 1.51
N PHE A 68 3.97 -5.00 2.30
CA PHE A 68 4.51 -3.64 2.35
C PHE A 68 5.96 -3.55 1.84
N ARG A 69 6.56 -4.68 1.42
CA ARG A 69 7.96 -4.70 0.97
C ARG A 69 8.21 -3.80 -0.23
N THR A 70 7.28 -3.81 -1.18
CA THR A 70 7.43 -3.15 -2.47
C THR A 70 6.12 -2.45 -2.82
N VAL A 71 6.16 -1.44 -3.70
CA VAL A 71 4.96 -0.74 -4.15
C VAL A 71 3.99 -1.68 -4.88
N ASP A 72 4.50 -2.65 -5.63
CA ASP A 72 3.66 -3.62 -6.34
C ASP A 72 2.78 -4.42 -5.38
N ARG A 73 3.36 -4.96 -4.30
CA ARG A 73 2.63 -5.69 -3.24
C ARG A 73 1.61 -4.82 -2.51
N MET A 74 1.94 -3.57 -2.23
CA MET A 74 0.98 -2.63 -1.62
C MET A 74 -0.18 -2.35 -2.57
N THR A 75 0.11 -2.18 -3.85
CA THR A 75 -0.88 -1.95 -4.90
C THR A 75 -1.82 -3.14 -5.02
N GLU A 76 -1.27 -4.35 -5.07
CA GLU A 76 -2.04 -5.60 -5.06
C GLU A 76 -2.91 -5.72 -3.80
N LEU A 77 -2.37 -5.38 -2.63
CA LEU A 77 -3.10 -5.39 -1.37
C LEU A 77 -4.30 -4.43 -1.42
N VAL A 78 -4.07 -3.17 -1.78
CA VAL A 78 -5.11 -2.15 -1.87
C VAL A 78 -6.19 -2.56 -2.86
N LEU A 79 -5.81 -3.02 -4.05
CA LEU A 79 -6.77 -3.50 -5.03
C LEU A 79 -7.56 -4.69 -4.49
N ARG A 80 -6.89 -5.67 -3.86
CA ARG A 80 -7.54 -6.83 -3.26
C ARG A 80 -8.56 -6.41 -2.21
N LEU A 81 -8.20 -5.52 -1.28
CA LEU A 81 -9.08 -5.06 -0.20
C LEU A 81 -10.24 -4.22 -0.73
N ARG A 82 -10.02 -3.38 -1.76
CA ARG A 82 -11.09 -2.61 -2.42
C ARG A 82 -12.05 -3.47 -3.23
N GLN A 83 -11.62 -4.64 -3.71
CA GLN A 83 -12.49 -5.60 -4.40
C GLN A 83 -13.13 -6.61 -3.44
N ALA A 84 -12.46 -6.90 -2.32
CA ALA A 84 -12.90 -7.82 -1.28
C ALA A 84 -13.82 -7.14 -0.26
N GLU A 85 -14.63 -6.17 -0.69
CA GLU A 85 -15.76 -5.73 0.11
C GLU A 85 -16.91 -6.73 -0.08
N PRO A 86 -17.16 -7.61 0.91
CA PRO A 86 -18.53 -7.97 1.21
C PRO A 86 -18.85 -7.68 2.68
N VAL A 87 -20.07 -7.19 2.90
CA VAL A 87 -20.81 -7.06 4.17
C VAL A 87 -20.54 -5.73 4.91
N SER A 88 -21.32 -4.68 4.68
CA SER A 88 -22.65 -4.46 5.29
C SER A 88 -22.65 -4.65 6.81
N ASP A 89 -22.03 -3.74 7.56
CA ASP A 89 -22.47 -3.52 8.94
C ASP A 89 -23.71 -2.62 8.91
N ARG A 90 -24.85 -3.29 9.03
CA ARG A 90 -26.17 -2.71 9.17
C ARG A 90 -26.47 -2.78 10.66
N ALA A 91 -26.39 -1.65 11.35
CA ALA A 91 -26.98 -1.44 12.67
C ALA A 91 -27.52 -0.01 12.75
#